data_AF-A0A7U3UUH5-F1
#
_entry.id   AF-A0A7U3UUH5-F1
#
_cell.length_a   1.000
_cell.length_b   1.000
_cell.length_c   1.000
_cell.angle_alpha   90.00
_cell.angle_beta   90.00
_cell.angle_gamma   90.00
#
_symmetry.space_group_name_H-M   'P 1'
#
loop_
_entity.id
_entity.type
_entity.pdbx_description
1 polymer ?
#
loop_
_entity_poly.entity_id
_entity_poly.type
_entity_poly.pdbx_seq_one_letter_code
_entity_poly.pdbx_strand_id
1 'polypeptide(L)'
;MSSLLPQAAAAGVSLPLKLQNNSGQGSVYAYVSGSDSSGWPVFVTSDGAVHRLANPSSPVTPIADYSIALGASGSSVTVNLSNYVIGGRVWFSIGQKLQFFVNPGTVPGLVQPALVSADPNWNTNWTFCEFTFNSANLYANISYVDMVALPISMASTGASGNQSVSPLPTGALASIASGLQAQHAADGAPWDHLVVSNSSGGVLRVLSPSHAPVDFGGYWDDYLNRVWSHYAGTSLTVNGQGSIGAYSGKVSGSAIVFSGLNDNGVAFTKPSAVDIFGCASGPLYNSGADARGAVAARLAAAINRSSLLVSGGNNQPDGVTASQYYQDPITNHYARLVHQYASIGYAFPYDDVGPTGQAPVDGHIQDGAPTSWTVSLGAGAGSGTGGTGGTGTGTSAYSTIRASSYAGQSGVQTETTTDSGGGQDVGYISNGDWLKFSSVNFGSSSPNQFVARLASGAAAGISGAIQVRLDSTGGTKVAEIDFANNGGWQNWQTVPANMVASATGVHDVYLVFAGSTSDFVNINWFSFTS
;
A
#
# COMPACT_ATOMS: atom_id res chain seq x y z
N MET A 1 7.38 -61.66 -17.98
CA MET A 1 6.41 -60.58 -17.72
C MET A 1 7.14 -59.51 -16.93
N SER A 2 7.57 -58.43 -17.58
CA SER A 2 8.13 -57.26 -16.89
C SER A 2 7.07 -56.18 -16.95
N SER A 3 6.52 -55.80 -15.79
CA SER A 3 5.46 -54.81 -15.68
C SER A 3 5.99 -53.43 -16.06
N LEU A 4 5.42 -52.83 -17.10
CA LEU A 4 5.54 -51.41 -17.39
C LEU A 4 4.96 -50.64 -16.19
N LEU A 5 5.81 -49.92 -15.46
CA LEU A 5 5.36 -48.89 -14.55
C LEU A 5 4.71 -47.77 -15.39
N PRO A 6 3.56 -47.21 -14.97
CA PRO A 6 2.91 -46.15 -15.70
C PRO A 6 3.81 -44.91 -15.69
N GLN A 7 4.02 -44.33 -16.86
CA GLN A 7 4.65 -43.03 -17.05
C GLN A 7 3.80 -42.00 -16.31
N ALA A 8 4.37 -41.37 -15.27
CA ALA A 8 3.72 -40.27 -14.57
C ALA A 8 3.38 -39.18 -15.60
N ALA A 9 2.10 -38.85 -15.73
CA ALA A 9 1.66 -37.70 -16.50
C ALA A 9 2.39 -36.46 -15.98
N ALA A 10 2.95 -35.63 -16.87
CA ALA A 10 3.45 -34.32 -16.50
C ALA A 10 2.33 -33.58 -15.75
N ALA A 11 2.60 -33.13 -14.53
CA ALA A 11 1.60 -32.42 -13.73
C ALA A 11 1.08 -31.23 -14.53
N GLY A 12 -0.23 -31.23 -14.85
CA GLY A 12 -0.86 -30.14 -15.57
C GLY A 12 -0.77 -28.82 -14.79
N VAL A 13 -0.87 -27.70 -15.50
CA VAL A 13 -0.99 -26.36 -14.89
C VAL A 13 -2.21 -26.36 -13.97
N SER A 14 -2.00 -26.08 -12.67
CA SER A 14 -3.07 -25.95 -11.70
C SER A 14 -2.63 -25.04 -10.56
N LEU A 15 -3.29 -23.89 -10.41
CA LEU A 15 -3.11 -23.00 -9.27
C LEU A 15 -4.47 -22.71 -8.62
N PRO A 16 -4.73 -23.20 -7.40
CA PRO A 16 -5.90 -22.79 -6.62
C PRO A 16 -5.82 -21.31 -6.24
N LEU A 17 -6.72 -20.51 -6.80
CA LEU A 17 -6.95 -19.11 -6.48
C LEU A 17 -8.19 -18.99 -5.57
N LYS A 18 -7.99 -18.67 -4.31
CA LYS A 18 -9.06 -18.39 -3.35
C LYS A 18 -9.43 -16.90 -3.37
N LEU A 19 -10.68 -16.61 -3.73
CA LEU A 19 -11.28 -15.28 -3.71
C LEU A 19 -12.11 -15.13 -2.44
N GLN A 20 -11.79 -14.14 -1.61
CA GLN A 20 -12.40 -13.95 -0.28
C GLN A 20 -13.12 -12.61 -0.16
N ASN A 21 -14.31 -12.63 0.44
CA ASN A 21 -15.02 -11.43 0.85
C ASN A 21 -14.86 -11.23 2.37
N ASN A 22 -14.05 -10.27 2.78
CA ASN A 22 -13.89 -9.80 4.16
C ASN A 22 -14.26 -8.31 4.29
N SER A 23 -15.10 -7.80 3.38
CA SER A 23 -15.40 -6.37 3.25
C SER A 23 -16.45 -5.86 4.25
N GLY A 24 -17.10 -6.75 5.00
CA GLY A 24 -18.30 -6.44 5.78
C GLY A 24 -19.58 -6.33 4.94
N GLN A 25 -19.52 -6.56 3.63
CA GLN A 25 -20.67 -6.41 2.72
C GLN A 25 -21.32 -7.75 2.38
N GLY A 26 -22.64 -7.71 2.15
CA GLY A 26 -23.48 -8.88 1.83
C GLY A 26 -23.46 -9.30 0.35
N SER A 27 -23.09 -8.39 -0.56
CA SER A 27 -23.09 -8.64 -2.01
C SER A 27 -21.77 -8.18 -2.62
N VAL A 28 -20.93 -9.15 -2.99
CA VAL A 28 -19.62 -8.92 -3.62
C VAL A 28 -19.48 -9.84 -4.82
N TYR A 29 -18.98 -9.28 -5.92
CA TYR A 29 -18.63 -9.98 -7.14
C TYR A 29 -17.13 -9.89 -7.37
N ALA A 30 -16.54 -10.97 -7.86
CA ALA A 30 -15.16 -10.99 -8.33
C ALA A 30 -15.10 -11.33 -9.82
N TYR A 31 -13.99 -10.95 -10.47
CA TYR A 31 -13.71 -11.30 -11.87
C TYR A 31 -12.24 -11.63 -11.99
N VAL A 32 -11.89 -12.66 -12.77
CA VAL A 32 -10.52 -12.98 -13.12
C VAL A 32 -10.37 -12.78 -14.62
N SER A 33 -9.66 -11.74 -15.02
CA SER A 33 -9.44 -11.37 -16.42
C SER A 33 -7.95 -11.42 -16.76
N GLY A 34 -7.61 -11.53 -18.04
CA GLY A 34 -6.23 -11.41 -18.52
C GLY A 34 -6.12 -11.83 -19.96
N SER A 35 -4.96 -12.32 -20.36
CA SER A 35 -4.74 -12.95 -21.66
C SER A 35 -4.26 -14.38 -21.52
N ASP A 36 -4.57 -15.23 -22.49
CA ASP A 36 -3.92 -16.54 -22.57
C ASP A 36 -2.51 -16.44 -23.18
N SER A 37 -1.84 -17.59 -23.34
CA SER A 37 -0.48 -17.67 -23.89
C SER A 37 -0.33 -17.20 -25.34
N SER A 38 -1.44 -17.01 -26.08
CA SER A 38 -1.44 -16.41 -27.42
C SER A 38 -1.69 -14.89 -27.40
N GLY A 39 -1.91 -14.30 -26.22
CA GLY A 39 -2.28 -12.90 -26.05
C GLY A 39 -3.77 -12.64 -26.23
N TRP A 40 -4.61 -13.66 -26.38
CA TRP A 40 -6.04 -13.49 -26.55
C TRP A 40 -6.71 -13.14 -25.21
N PRO A 41 -7.58 -12.12 -25.12
CA PRO A 41 -8.20 -11.74 -23.86
C PRO A 41 -9.19 -12.80 -23.37
N VAL A 42 -9.12 -13.10 -22.08
CA VAL A 42 -9.90 -14.15 -21.41
C VAL A 42 -10.52 -13.70 -20.10
N PHE A 43 -11.60 -14.36 -19.71
CA PHE A 43 -12.12 -14.39 -18.35
C PHE A 43 -12.14 -15.83 -17.81
N VAL A 44 -11.96 -15.98 -16.50
CA VAL A 44 -12.08 -17.28 -15.81
C VAL A 44 -13.35 -17.30 -14.96
N THR A 45 -14.16 -18.34 -15.12
CA THR A 45 -15.39 -18.54 -14.34
C THR A 45 -15.14 -19.31 -13.05
N SER A 46 -16.15 -19.39 -12.16
CA SER A 46 -16.02 -19.99 -10.83
C SER A 46 -15.61 -21.48 -10.83
N ASP A 47 -15.85 -22.18 -11.93
CA ASP A 47 -15.44 -23.57 -12.15
C ASP A 47 -14.01 -23.73 -12.69
N GLY A 48 -13.30 -22.62 -12.91
CA GLY A 48 -11.94 -22.60 -13.46
C GLY A 48 -11.87 -22.64 -14.98
N ALA A 49 -13.01 -22.60 -15.69
CA ALA A 49 -13.03 -22.58 -17.15
C ALA A 49 -12.55 -21.22 -17.69
N VAL A 50 -11.69 -21.26 -18.71
CA VAL A 50 -11.16 -20.07 -19.39
C VAL A 50 -11.97 -19.77 -20.65
N HIS A 51 -12.54 -18.57 -20.71
CA HIS A 51 -13.39 -18.09 -21.80
C HIS A 51 -12.68 -17.00 -22.59
N ARG A 52 -12.30 -17.31 -23.83
CA ARG A 52 -11.82 -16.31 -24.79
C ARG A 52 -12.94 -15.35 -25.17
N LEU A 53 -12.66 -14.05 -25.19
CA LEU A 53 -13.61 -13.06 -25.67
C LEU A 53 -13.80 -13.18 -27.18
N ALA A 54 -15.04 -13.03 -27.64
CA ALA A 54 -15.32 -12.93 -29.07
C ALA A 54 -14.69 -11.65 -29.66
N ASN A 55 -14.31 -11.72 -30.93
CA ASN A 55 -13.89 -10.54 -31.69
C ASN A 55 -15.14 -9.80 -32.19
N PRO A 56 -15.48 -8.62 -31.66
CA PRO A 56 -16.71 -7.93 -32.02
C PRO A 56 -16.61 -7.31 -33.42
N SER A 57 -17.73 -6.84 -33.97
CA SER A 57 -17.75 -6.04 -35.20
C SER A 57 -17.67 -4.53 -34.95
N SER A 58 -17.83 -4.08 -33.70
CA SER A 58 -17.87 -2.66 -33.32
C SER A 58 -17.08 -2.42 -32.03
N PRO A 59 -16.44 -1.25 -31.86
CA PRO A 59 -15.81 -0.86 -30.59
C PRO A 59 -16.82 -0.77 -29.44
N VAL A 60 -16.32 -0.89 -28.21
CA VAL A 60 -17.08 -0.76 -26.96
C VAL A 60 -18.30 -1.70 -26.96
N THR A 61 -18.12 -2.92 -27.46
CA THR A 61 -19.17 -3.94 -27.47
C THR A 61 -19.25 -4.60 -26.08
N PRO A 62 -20.41 -4.62 -25.41
CA PRO A 62 -20.56 -5.29 -24.12
C PRO A 62 -20.21 -6.77 -24.21
N ILE A 63 -19.52 -7.30 -23.20
CA ILE A 63 -19.25 -8.74 -23.09
C ILE A 63 -20.25 -9.45 -22.18
N ALA A 64 -20.24 -10.79 -22.23
CA ALA A 64 -20.99 -11.62 -21.30
C ALA A 64 -20.54 -11.41 -19.85
N ASP A 65 -21.44 -11.69 -18.92
CA ASP A 65 -21.18 -11.61 -17.48
C ASP A 65 -20.35 -12.82 -17.01
N TYR A 66 -19.12 -12.56 -16.60
CA TYR A 66 -18.20 -13.54 -16.03
C TYR A 66 -18.01 -13.35 -14.50
N SER A 67 -18.97 -12.73 -13.82
CA SER A 67 -18.90 -12.50 -12.38
C SER A 67 -18.90 -13.79 -11.57
N ILE A 68 -18.04 -13.83 -10.55
CA ILE A 68 -17.99 -14.84 -9.52
C ILE A 68 -18.62 -14.24 -8.26
N ALA A 69 -19.83 -14.67 -7.92
CA ALA A 69 -20.50 -14.20 -6.71
C ALA A 69 -19.81 -14.78 -5.46
N LEU A 70 -19.32 -13.92 -4.56
CA LEU A 70 -18.64 -14.35 -3.34
C LEU A 70 -19.59 -14.50 -2.15
N GLY A 71 -20.79 -13.90 -2.21
CA GLY A 71 -21.75 -13.90 -1.11
C GLY A 71 -21.37 -12.94 0.02
N ALA A 72 -21.86 -13.21 1.24
CA ALA A 72 -21.68 -12.34 2.39
C ALA A 72 -20.26 -12.37 2.96
N SER A 73 -19.89 -11.33 3.72
CA SER A 73 -18.58 -11.24 4.39
C SER A 73 -18.28 -12.50 5.22
N GLY A 74 -17.04 -12.99 5.14
CA GLY A 74 -16.57 -14.28 5.65
C GLY A 74 -16.61 -15.42 4.61
N SER A 75 -17.28 -15.22 3.47
CA SER A 75 -17.39 -16.23 2.41
C SER A 75 -16.17 -16.24 1.47
N SER A 76 -15.96 -17.36 0.79
CA SER A 76 -14.92 -17.49 -0.22
C SER A 76 -15.30 -18.46 -1.33
N VAL A 77 -14.75 -18.24 -2.53
CA VAL A 77 -14.82 -19.15 -3.67
C VAL A 77 -13.39 -19.49 -4.09
N THR A 78 -13.10 -20.78 -4.31
CA THR A 78 -11.81 -21.21 -4.87
C THR A 78 -11.98 -21.54 -6.34
N VAL A 79 -11.23 -20.85 -7.18
CA VAL A 79 -11.13 -21.06 -8.63
C VAL A 79 -9.82 -21.78 -8.91
N ASN A 80 -9.85 -22.93 -9.60
CA ASN A 80 -8.63 -23.59 -10.02
C ASN A 80 -8.20 -23.06 -11.38
N LEU A 81 -7.09 -22.32 -11.43
CA LEU A 81 -6.50 -21.87 -12.68
C LEU A 81 -5.83 -23.05 -13.38
N SER A 82 -6.54 -23.65 -14.33
CA SER A 82 -6.08 -24.80 -15.12
C SER A 82 -5.30 -24.41 -16.38
N ASN A 83 -5.19 -23.10 -16.64
CA ASN A 83 -4.40 -22.51 -17.72
C ASN A 83 -3.66 -21.27 -17.20
N TYR A 84 -2.67 -20.83 -17.97
CA TYR A 84 -1.97 -19.57 -17.72
C TYR A 84 -2.86 -18.36 -18.03
N VAL A 85 -2.75 -17.35 -17.18
CA VAL A 85 -3.43 -16.06 -17.33
C VAL A 85 -2.37 -14.98 -17.15
N ILE A 86 -2.08 -14.27 -18.23
CA ILE A 86 -0.93 -13.36 -18.37
C ILE A 86 -1.45 -11.92 -18.44
N GLY A 87 -0.80 -10.99 -17.74
CA GLY A 87 -1.24 -9.60 -17.68
C GLY A 87 -2.67 -9.47 -17.17
N GLY A 88 -3.01 -10.27 -16.17
CA GLY A 88 -4.34 -10.42 -15.62
C GLY A 88 -4.65 -9.47 -14.47
N ARG A 89 -5.94 -9.40 -14.16
CA ARG A 89 -6.48 -8.67 -13.00
C ARG A 89 -7.51 -9.52 -12.28
N VAL A 90 -7.42 -9.52 -10.95
CA VAL A 90 -8.50 -9.97 -10.07
C VAL A 90 -9.25 -8.73 -9.62
N TRP A 91 -10.49 -8.60 -10.09
CA TRP A 91 -11.37 -7.48 -9.77
C TRP A 91 -12.32 -7.86 -8.65
N PHE A 92 -12.71 -6.87 -7.85
CA PHE A 92 -13.84 -6.97 -6.93
C PHE A 92 -14.78 -5.80 -7.11
N SER A 93 -16.09 -6.03 -6.95
CA SER A 93 -17.09 -4.98 -6.86
C SER A 93 -18.14 -5.27 -5.79
N ILE A 94 -18.63 -4.22 -5.14
CA ILE A 94 -19.62 -4.29 -4.06
C ILE A 94 -20.98 -3.81 -4.57
N GLY A 95 -22.03 -4.59 -4.29
CA GLY A 95 -23.43 -4.23 -4.53
C GLY A 95 -23.86 -4.26 -6.00
N GLN A 96 -22.97 -3.98 -6.94
CA GLN A 96 -23.22 -3.99 -8.39
C GLN A 96 -22.12 -4.76 -9.13
N LYS A 97 -22.51 -5.40 -10.24
CA LYS A 97 -21.58 -6.04 -11.18
C LYS A 97 -20.84 -5.00 -12.02
N LEU A 98 -19.65 -5.35 -12.48
CA LEU A 98 -18.88 -4.54 -13.43
C LEU A 98 -19.32 -4.86 -14.85
N GLN A 99 -19.41 -3.82 -15.69
CA GLN A 99 -19.61 -3.92 -17.12
C GLN A 99 -18.26 -3.77 -17.83
N PHE A 100 -17.86 -4.82 -18.54
CA PHE A 100 -16.68 -4.82 -19.40
C PHE A 100 -17.11 -4.73 -20.87
N PHE A 101 -16.19 -4.26 -21.72
CA PHE A 101 -16.41 -4.18 -23.16
C PHE A 101 -15.23 -4.76 -23.92
N VAL A 102 -15.40 -4.96 -25.23
CA VAL A 102 -14.35 -5.44 -26.12
C VAL A 102 -14.34 -4.61 -27.40
N ASN A 103 -13.13 -4.32 -27.89
CA ASN A 103 -12.87 -3.65 -29.16
C ASN A 103 -12.42 -4.66 -30.24
N PRO A 104 -12.77 -4.44 -31.52
CA PRO A 104 -12.34 -5.29 -32.62
C PRO A 104 -10.83 -5.15 -32.86
N GLY A 105 -10.21 -6.21 -33.37
CA GLY A 105 -8.79 -6.20 -33.75
C GLY A 105 -8.31 -7.53 -34.30
N THR A 106 -7.06 -7.63 -34.75
CA THR A 106 -6.44 -8.93 -35.09
C THR A 106 -6.48 -9.88 -33.90
N VAL A 107 -6.22 -9.33 -32.72
CA VAL A 107 -6.60 -9.86 -31.41
C VAL A 107 -7.54 -8.82 -30.81
N PRO A 108 -8.72 -9.21 -30.29
CA PRO A 108 -9.64 -8.24 -29.68
C PRO A 108 -9.01 -7.58 -28.45
N GLY A 109 -9.38 -6.32 -28.19
CA GLY A 109 -8.90 -5.56 -27.04
C GLY A 109 -9.94 -5.53 -25.92
N LEU A 110 -9.63 -6.07 -24.74
CA LEU A 110 -10.46 -5.89 -23.54
C LEU A 110 -10.45 -4.42 -23.14
N VAL A 111 -11.64 -3.82 -23.02
CA VAL A 111 -11.84 -2.49 -22.46
C VAL A 111 -12.13 -2.66 -20.96
N GLN A 112 -11.16 -2.25 -20.16
CA GLN A 112 -11.23 -2.27 -18.70
C GLN A 112 -12.05 -1.08 -18.18
N PRO A 113 -12.59 -1.14 -16.94
CA PRO A 113 -13.19 0.02 -16.28
C PRO A 113 -12.26 1.24 -16.33
N ALA A 114 -12.75 2.34 -16.89
CA ALA A 114 -12.00 3.59 -17.01
C ALA A 114 -12.23 4.51 -15.81
N LEU A 115 -11.21 5.30 -15.45
CA LEU A 115 -11.24 6.28 -14.36
C LEU A 115 -11.82 7.63 -14.82
N VAL A 116 -12.94 7.60 -15.55
CA VAL A 116 -13.65 8.79 -16.03
C VAL A 116 -15.13 8.71 -15.71
N SER A 117 -15.77 9.86 -15.49
CA SER A 117 -17.17 9.93 -15.05
C SER A 117 -18.20 9.41 -16.07
N ALA A 118 -17.81 9.29 -17.34
CA ALA A 118 -18.64 8.71 -18.39
C ALA A 118 -18.62 7.16 -18.37
N ASP A 119 -17.69 6.52 -17.65
CA ASP A 119 -17.62 5.07 -17.57
C ASP A 119 -18.83 4.51 -16.80
N PRO A 120 -19.48 3.44 -17.29
CA PRO A 120 -20.64 2.85 -16.61
C PRO A 120 -20.32 2.30 -15.22
N ASN A 121 -19.05 2.01 -14.93
CA ASN A 121 -18.57 1.53 -13.64
C ASN A 121 -18.17 2.66 -12.69
N TRP A 122 -18.32 3.93 -13.08
CA TRP A 122 -17.88 5.09 -12.28
C TRP A 122 -18.48 5.10 -10.87
N ASN A 123 -19.79 4.84 -10.75
CA ASN A 123 -20.50 4.83 -9.47
C ASN A 123 -20.45 3.48 -8.74
N THR A 124 -19.91 2.43 -9.37
CA THR A 124 -19.74 1.12 -8.75
C THR A 124 -18.55 1.17 -7.80
N ASN A 125 -18.64 0.57 -6.61
CA ASN A 125 -17.50 0.49 -5.70
C ASN A 125 -16.63 -0.73 -6.04
N TRP A 126 -15.45 -0.53 -6.61
CA TRP A 126 -14.59 -1.60 -7.14
C TRP A 126 -13.10 -1.33 -6.94
N THR A 127 -12.32 -2.41 -6.99
CA THR A 127 -10.86 -2.44 -6.85
C THR A 127 -10.28 -3.63 -7.61
N PHE A 128 -8.95 -3.70 -7.76
CA PHE A 128 -8.28 -4.84 -8.40
C PHE A 128 -6.84 -5.01 -7.91
N CYS A 129 -6.31 -6.24 -8.01
CA CYS A 129 -4.87 -6.48 -8.07
C CYS A 129 -4.47 -6.98 -9.46
N GLU A 130 -3.20 -6.80 -9.80
CA GLU A 130 -2.62 -7.27 -11.06
C GLU A 130 -1.87 -8.57 -10.83
N PHE A 131 -1.81 -9.41 -11.87
CA PHE A 131 -1.00 -10.62 -11.81
C PHE A 131 -0.59 -11.14 -13.18
N THR A 132 0.43 -11.98 -13.19
CA THR A 132 0.78 -12.88 -14.29
C THR A 132 1.03 -14.25 -13.71
N PHE A 133 0.28 -15.24 -14.18
CA PHE A 133 0.54 -16.65 -13.92
C PHE A 133 0.92 -17.32 -15.24
N ASN A 134 2.19 -17.70 -15.38
CA ASN A 134 2.76 -18.32 -16.56
C ASN A 134 3.63 -19.52 -16.19
N SER A 135 4.37 -20.06 -17.16
CA SER A 135 5.24 -21.22 -16.95
C SER A 135 6.47 -20.94 -16.08
N ALA A 136 6.80 -19.66 -15.84
CA ALA A 136 7.97 -19.26 -15.07
C ALA A 136 7.62 -18.90 -13.63
N ASN A 137 6.47 -18.25 -13.39
CA ASN A 137 6.05 -17.84 -12.05
C ASN A 137 4.57 -17.42 -11.97
N LEU A 138 4.09 -17.30 -10.73
CA LEU A 138 3.11 -16.29 -10.33
C LEU A 138 3.86 -15.03 -9.92
N TYR A 139 3.52 -13.90 -10.53
CA TYR A 139 3.84 -12.55 -10.04
C TYR A 139 2.51 -11.83 -9.84
N ALA A 140 2.25 -11.27 -8.67
CA ALA A 140 1.02 -10.50 -8.42
C ALA A 140 1.31 -9.31 -7.51
N ASN A 141 0.68 -8.17 -7.77
CA ASN A 141 0.94 -6.92 -7.07
C ASN A 141 -0.34 -6.13 -6.76
N ILE A 142 -0.32 -5.43 -5.63
CA ILE A 142 -1.29 -4.37 -5.30
C ILE A 142 -0.61 -3.04 -5.57
N SER A 143 -1.25 -2.20 -6.39
CA SER A 143 -0.71 -0.91 -6.82
C SER A 143 -1.72 0.20 -6.60
N TYR A 144 -1.23 1.35 -6.15
CA TYR A 144 -1.98 2.60 -6.03
C TYR A 144 -1.57 3.61 -7.11
N VAL A 145 -0.88 3.15 -8.17
CA VAL A 145 -0.45 4.01 -9.29
C VAL A 145 -1.63 4.63 -10.02
N ASP A 146 -2.75 3.92 -10.11
CA ASP A 146 -3.96 4.40 -10.76
C ASP A 146 -4.94 5.04 -9.77
N MET A 147 -5.16 4.39 -8.62
CA MET A 147 -6.10 4.84 -7.61
C MET A 147 -5.89 4.14 -6.26
N VAL A 148 -6.38 4.75 -5.20
CA VAL A 148 -6.73 4.08 -3.95
C VAL A 148 -8.22 3.77 -3.97
N ALA A 149 -8.59 2.52 -3.70
CA ALA A 149 -9.99 2.10 -3.65
C ALA A 149 -10.22 1.17 -2.46
N LEU A 150 -11.16 0.24 -2.60
CA LEU A 150 -11.40 -0.79 -1.59
C LEU A 150 -10.11 -1.56 -1.26
N PRO A 151 -9.82 -1.80 0.02
CA PRO A 151 -8.62 -2.50 0.44
C PRO A 151 -8.66 -3.96 -0.03
N ILE A 152 -7.54 -4.43 -0.58
CA ILE A 152 -7.32 -5.82 -0.94
C ILE A 152 -6.01 -6.30 -0.33
N SER A 153 -5.94 -7.60 -0.05
CA SER A 153 -4.71 -8.26 0.37
C SER A 153 -4.45 -9.49 -0.49
N MET A 154 -3.21 -9.95 -0.46
CA MET A 154 -2.82 -11.19 -1.14
C MET A 154 -1.99 -12.06 -0.23
N ALA A 155 -2.11 -13.37 -0.40
CA ALA A 155 -1.22 -14.35 0.22
C ALA A 155 -0.96 -15.51 -0.71
N SER A 156 0.24 -16.06 -0.71
CA SER A 156 0.57 -17.27 -1.48
C SER A 156 1.45 -18.22 -0.68
N THR A 157 1.36 -19.49 -1.03
CA THR A 157 2.30 -20.53 -0.60
C THR A 157 2.86 -21.21 -1.85
N GLY A 158 4.13 -21.54 -1.84
CA GLY A 158 4.79 -22.25 -2.95
C GLY A 158 6.27 -22.48 -2.67
N ALA A 159 7.07 -22.55 -3.74
CA ALA A 159 8.51 -22.78 -3.64
C ALA A 159 9.26 -21.60 -3.01
N SER A 160 8.72 -20.38 -3.10
CA SER A 160 9.26 -19.20 -2.43
C SER A 160 8.84 -19.10 -0.95
N GLY A 161 8.13 -20.10 -0.41
CA GLY A 161 7.59 -20.09 0.94
C GLY A 161 6.26 -19.35 1.05
N ASN A 162 5.91 -18.94 2.26
CA ASN A 162 4.69 -18.15 2.51
C ASN A 162 4.99 -16.68 2.27
N GLN A 163 4.16 -16.04 1.45
CA GLN A 163 4.24 -14.61 1.14
C GLN A 163 2.89 -13.94 1.41
N SER A 164 2.92 -12.66 1.77
CA SER A 164 1.71 -11.89 2.02
C SER A 164 1.91 -10.41 1.73
N VAL A 165 0.87 -9.78 1.18
CA VAL A 165 0.75 -8.34 1.00
C VAL A 165 -0.47 -7.89 1.77
N SER A 166 -0.24 -7.04 2.77
CA SER A 166 -1.28 -6.53 3.65
C SER A 166 -2.22 -5.55 2.93
N PRO A 167 -3.51 -5.51 3.33
CA PRO A 167 -4.41 -4.49 2.81
C PRO A 167 -4.12 -3.13 3.42
N LEU A 168 -4.65 -2.07 2.79
CA LEU A 168 -4.77 -0.78 3.45
C LEU A 168 -5.55 -0.92 4.77
N PRO A 169 -5.12 -0.21 5.84
CA PRO A 169 -5.85 -0.19 7.11
C PRO A 169 -7.29 0.29 6.95
N THR A 170 -8.16 -0.15 7.85
CA THR A 170 -9.53 0.34 7.93
C THR A 170 -9.55 1.87 8.02
N GLY A 171 -10.36 2.52 7.18
CA GLY A 171 -10.47 3.97 7.16
C GLY A 171 -9.36 4.71 6.41
N ALA A 172 -8.35 4.01 5.87
CA ALA A 172 -7.27 4.64 5.10
C ALA A 172 -7.81 5.39 3.86
N LEU A 173 -8.70 4.78 3.07
CA LEU A 173 -9.29 5.44 1.90
C LEU A 173 -9.97 6.77 2.24
N ALA A 174 -10.77 6.80 3.32
CA ALA A 174 -11.44 8.01 3.77
C ALA A 174 -10.44 9.06 4.31
N SER A 175 -9.42 8.61 5.04
CA SER A 175 -8.37 9.48 5.56
C SER A 175 -7.52 10.11 4.44
N ILE A 176 -7.19 9.34 3.40
CA ILE A 176 -6.47 9.84 2.22
C ILE A 176 -7.32 10.88 1.49
N ALA A 177 -8.61 10.60 1.27
CA ALA A 177 -9.53 11.55 0.64
C ALA A 177 -9.64 12.86 1.43
N SER A 178 -9.84 12.77 2.76
CA SER A 178 -9.89 13.93 3.65
C SER A 178 -8.56 14.71 3.64
N GLY A 179 -7.43 14.00 3.65
CA GLY A 179 -6.10 14.61 3.57
C GLY A 179 -5.87 15.39 2.28
N LEU A 180 -6.38 14.90 1.14
CA LEU A 180 -6.31 15.60 -0.14
C LEU A 180 -7.22 16.82 -0.19
N GLN A 181 -8.43 16.72 0.35
CA GLN A 181 -9.33 17.87 0.48
C GLN A 181 -8.72 18.96 1.38
N ALA A 182 -8.11 18.57 2.50
CA ALA A 182 -7.38 19.48 3.38
C ALA A 182 -6.16 20.09 2.68
N GLN A 183 -5.46 19.31 1.85
CA GLN A 183 -4.33 19.81 1.07
C GLN A 183 -4.76 20.87 0.05
N HIS A 184 -5.84 20.60 -0.70
CA HIS A 184 -6.44 21.60 -1.59
C HIS A 184 -6.81 22.89 -0.85
N ALA A 185 -7.43 22.78 0.34
CA ALA A 185 -7.76 23.95 1.15
C ALA A 185 -6.53 24.76 1.60
N ALA A 186 -5.36 24.12 1.69
CA ALA A 186 -4.11 24.74 2.12
C ALA A 186 -3.35 25.42 0.98
N ASP A 187 -3.29 24.82 -0.22
CA ASP A 187 -2.45 25.28 -1.32
C ASP A 187 -3.21 25.67 -2.61
N GLY A 188 -4.52 25.37 -2.68
CA GLY A 188 -5.36 25.64 -3.85
C GLY A 188 -5.13 24.73 -5.05
N ALA A 189 -4.17 23.80 -4.99
CA ALA A 189 -3.93 22.83 -6.06
C ALA A 189 -5.06 21.78 -6.10
N PRO A 190 -5.35 21.16 -7.25
CA PRO A 190 -6.58 20.39 -7.47
C PRO A 190 -6.59 18.98 -6.83
N TRP A 191 -6.09 18.85 -5.60
CA TRP A 191 -6.03 17.59 -4.86
C TRP A 191 -7.41 17.02 -4.52
N ASP A 192 -8.40 17.88 -4.25
CA ASP A 192 -9.78 17.51 -3.95
C ASP A 192 -10.49 16.86 -5.15
N HIS A 193 -10.14 17.28 -6.37
CA HIS A 193 -10.66 16.71 -7.62
C HIS A 193 -10.23 15.25 -7.86
N LEU A 194 -9.28 14.73 -7.08
CA LEU A 194 -8.90 13.31 -7.10
C LEU A 194 -9.90 12.43 -6.34
N VAL A 195 -10.75 13.01 -5.48
CA VAL A 195 -11.69 12.25 -4.66
C VAL A 195 -12.97 11.96 -5.43
N VAL A 196 -13.28 10.68 -5.61
CA VAL A 196 -14.51 10.22 -6.26
C VAL A 196 -15.47 9.73 -5.18
N SER A 197 -16.64 10.34 -5.10
CA SER A 197 -17.69 10.02 -4.13
C SER A 197 -18.96 9.54 -4.81
N ASN A 198 -19.74 8.73 -4.10
CA ASN A 198 -21.10 8.38 -4.52
C ASN A 198 -22.06 9.55 -4.28
N SER A 199 -23.30 9.41 -4.74
CA SER A 199 -24.37 10.42 -4.60
C SER A 199 -24.70 10.78 -3.13
N SER A 200 -24.35 9.92 -2.18
CA SER A 200 -24.55 10.14 -0.74
C SER A 200 -23.33 10.78 -0.06
N GLY A 201 -22.28 11.13 -0.81
CA GLY A 201 -21.04 11.72 -0.31
C GLY A 201 -20.02 10.72 0.25
N GLY A 202 -20.28 9.41 0.16
CA GLY A 202 -19.32 8.38 0.57
C GLY A 202 -18.20 8.20 -0.46
N VAL A 203 -16.95 8.20 -0.01
CA VAL A 203 -15.77 8.02 -0.88
C VAL A 203 -15.79 6.62 -1.50
N LEU A 204 -15.76 6.56 -2.83
CA LEU A 204 -15.65 5.33 -3.61
C LEU A 204 -14.18 4.99 -3.90
N ARG A 205 -13.40 5.99 -4.29
CA ARG A 205 -11.98 5.88 -4.62
C ARG A 205 -11.31 7.25 -4.61
N VAL A 206 -9.99 7.25 -4.59
CA VAL A 206 -9.13 8.41 -4.81
C VAL A 206 -8.28 8.12 -6.03
N LEU A 207 -8.38 8.94 -7.08
CA LEU A 207 -7.57 8.81 -8.28
C LEU A 207 -6.12 9.24 -7.99
N SER A 208 -5.15 8.62 -8.66
CA SER A 208 -3.82 9.21 -8.69
C SER A 208 -3.82 10.49 -9.53
N PRO A 209 -2.86 11.41 -9.32
CA PRO A 209 -2.79 12.65 -10.10
C PRO A 209 -2.65 12.44 -11.62
N SER A 210 -2.14 11.28 -12.06
CA SER A 210 -2.04 10.91 -13.48
C SER A 210 -3.41 10.70 -14.14
N HIS A 211 -4.44 10.42 -13.33
CA HIS A 211 -5.84 10.29 -13.75
C HIS A 211 -6.68 11.48 -13.30
N ALA A 212 -6.05 12.59 -12.90
CA ALA A 212 -6.78 13.78 -12.49
C ALA A 212 -7.70 14.29 -13.62
N PRO A 213 -8.95 14.65 -13.32
CA PRO A 213 -9.86 15.20 -14.33
C PRO A 213 -9.51 16.64 -14.73
N VAL A 214 -8.52 17.25 -14.06
CA VAL A 214 -8.06 18.62 -14.24
C VAL A 214 -6.54 18.66 -14.21
N ASP A 215 -5.96 19.63 -14.92
CA ASP A 215 -4.51 19.83 -14.97
C ASP A 215 -4.00 20.50 -13.68
N PHE A 216 -2.85 20.05 -13.19
CA PHE A 216 -2.11 20.67 -12.08
C PHE A 216 -1.30 21.89 -12.53
N GLY A 217 -1.15 22.11 -13.84
CA GLY A 217 -0.51 23.29 -14.41
C GLY A 217 0.91 23.51 -13.86
N GLY A 218 1.18 24.74 -13.41
CA GLY A 218 2.47 25.16 -12.86
C GLY A 218 2.74 24.75 -11.41
N TYR A 219 2.00 23.79 -10.83
CA TYR A 219 2.15 23.36 -9.43
C TYR A 219 3.61 23.11 -9.01
N TRP A 220 4.41 22.54 -9.91
CA TRP A 220 5.80 22.18 -9.65
C TRP A 220 6.82 23.30 -9.90
N ASP A 221 6.42 24.43 -10.49
CA ASP A 221 7.34 25.44 -11.03
C ASP A 221 8.29 25.97 -9.96
N ASP A 222 7.79 26.30 -8.77
CA ASP A 222 8.59 26.84 -7.67
C ASP A 222 9.59 25.83 -7.11
N TYR A 223 9.22 24.56 -7.02
CA TYR A 223 10.15 23.49 -6.62
C TYR A 223 11.23 23.28 -7.68
N LEU A 224 10.84 23.16 -8.94
CA LEU A 224 11.77 22.95 -10.06
C LEU A 224 12.69 24.15 -10.29
N ASN A 225 12.22 25.37 -10.06
CA ASN A 225 13.05 26.58 -10.09
C ASN A 225 14.16 26.54 -9.04
N ARG A 226 13.84 26.12 -7.81
CA ARG A 226 14.84 25.94 -6.74
C ARG A 226 15.81 24.81 -7.04
N VAL A 227 15.31 23.65 -7.49
CA VAL A 227 16.13 22.50 -7.90
C VAL A 227 17.13 22.89 -8.98
N TRP A 228 16.68 23.54 -10.06
CA TRP A 228 17.57 23.93 -11.15
C TRP A 228 18.58 25.00 -10.72
N SER A 229 18.17 25.95 -9.87
CA SER A 229 19.08 26.97 -9.34
C SER A 229 20.18 26.35 -8.47
N HIS A 230 19.82 25.38 -7.62
CA HIS A 230 20.78 24.66 -6.76
C HIS A 230 21.79 23.86 -7.57
N TYR A 231 21.33 23.09 -8.55
CA TYR A 231 22.19 22.24 -9.38
C TYR A 231 22.93 22.98 -10.50
N ALA A 232 22.75 24.30 -10.64
CA ALA A 232 23.65 25.13 -11.45
C ALA A 232 25.05 25.24 -10.80
N GLY A 233 25.10 25.32 -9.47
CA GLY A 233 26.36 25.37 -8.70
C GLY A 233 26.83 23.99 -8.22
N THR A 234 25.88 23.12 -7.87
CA THR A 234 26.13 21.84 -7.19
C THR A 234 25.99 20.65 -8.14
N SER A 235 26.84 19.63 -8.00
CA SER A 235 26.68 18.38 -8.77
C SER A 235 25.56 17.52 -8.19
N LEU A 236 24.69 17.00 -9.05
CA LEU A 236 23.76 15.91 -8.76
C LEU A 236 24.36 14.59 -9.27
N THR A 237 24.49 13.61 -8.39
CA THR A 237 24.84 12.23 -8.75
C THR A 237 23.57 11.37 -8.75
N VAL A 238 23.32 10.67 -9.85
CA VAL A 238 22.23 9.70 -9.97
C VAL A 238 22.82 8.32 -10.23
N ASN A 239 22.63 7.41 -9.28
CA ASN A 239 23.00 6.01 -9.40
C ASN A 239 21.90 5.25 -10.18
N GLY A 240 22.21 4.84 -11.41
CA GLY A 240 21.36 3.97 -12.22
C GLY A 240 21.32 2.51 -11.74
N GLN A 241 22.15 2.16 -10.76
CA GLN A 241 22.26 0.86 -10.10
C GLN A 241 22.79 -0.27 -11.00
N GLY A 242 23.28 -1.34 -10.38
CA GLY A 242 23.85 -2.49 -11.09
C GLY A 242 25.01 -2.11 -12.01
N SER A 243 25.01 -2.66 -13.22
CA SER A 243 26.04 -2.39 -14.24
C SER A 243 25.93 -1.01 -14.90
N ILE A 244 24.82 -0.29 -14.71
CA ILE A 244 24.63 1.06 -15.26
C ILE A 244 25.51 2.07 -14.53
N GLY A 245 25.70 1.89 -13.22
CA GLY A 245 26.55 2.75 -12.40
C GLY A 245 25.97 4.15 -12.20
N ALA A 246 26.81 5.07 -11.72
CA ALA A 246 26.40 6.42 -11.35
C ALA A 246 26.85 7.48 -12.36
N TYR A 247 25.98 8.47 -12.56
CA TYR A 247 26.19 9.61 -13.45
C TYR A 247 26.12 10.90 -12.66
N SER A 248 27.10 11.78 -12.82
CA SER A 248 27.11 13.10 -12.20
C SER A 248 26.82 14.20 -13.23
N GLY A 249 25.90 15.09 -12.88
CA GLY A 249 25.46 16.18 -13.74
C GLY A 249 25.27 17.50 -13.01
N LYS A 250 25.15 18.57 -13.79
CA LYS A 250 24.83 19.93 -13.34
C LYS A 250 23.89 20.58 -14.33
N VAL A 251 23.21 21.64 -13.92
CA VAL A 251 22.43 22.46 -14.85
C VAL A 251 23.37 23.18 -15.82
N SER A 252 23.08 23.02 -17.10
CA SER A 252 23.69 23.74 -18.22
C SER A 252 22.59 24.16 -19.18
N GLY A 253 22.44 25.47 -19.41
CA GLY A 253 21.28 26.01 -20.12
C GLY A 253 19.98 25.71 -19.38
N SER A 254 19.03 25.03 -20.03
CA SER A 254 17.72 24.68 -19.48
C SER A 254 17.62 23.27 -18.90
N ALA A 255 18.70 22.47 -18.96
CA ALA A 255 18.69 21.05 -18.60
C ALA A 255 19.75 20.69 -17.56
N ILE A 256 19.51 19.62 -16.80
CA ILE A 256 20.57 18.93 -16.06
C ILE A 256 21.33 18.04 -17.05
N VAL A 257 22.61 18.30 -17.25
CA VAL A 257 23.46 17.55 -18.17
C VAL A 257 24.35 16.60 -17.37
N PHE A 258 24.16 15.30 -17.57
CA PHE A 258 24.95 14.25 -16.94
C PHE A 258 26.18 13.90 -17.79
N SER A 259 27.36 13.94 -17.17
CA SER A 259 28.62 13.64 -17.87
C SER A 259 28.66 12.18 -18.32
N GLY A 260 28.95 11.94 -19.60
CA GLY A 260 29.06 10.59 -20.17
C GLY A 260 27.73 9.88 -20.38
N LEU A 261 26.59 10.54 -20.16
CA LEU A 261 25.27 9.99 -20.46
C LEU A 261 24.85 10.38 -21.87
N ASN A 262 24.41 9.40 -22.67
CA ASN A 262 23.68 9.66 -23.92
C ASN A 262 22.21 9.89 -23.56
N ASP A 263 21.67 11.06 -23.90
CA ASP A 263 20.28 11.43 -23.60
C ASP A 263 19.27 10.90 -24.63
N ASN A 264 19.73 10.19 -25.66
CA ASN A 264 18.94 9.77 -26.83
C ASN A 264 18.15 10.93 -27.46
N GLY A 265 18.69 12.15 -27.37
CA GLY A 265 18.05 13.38 -27.85
C GLY A 265 16.96 13.95 -26.93
N VAL A 266 16.73 13.37 -25.74
CA VAL A 266 15.73 13.85 -24.78
C VAL A 266 16.41 14.43 -23.55
N ALA A 267 16.64 15.75 -23.58
CA ALA A 267 17.28 16.47 -22.50
C ALA A 267 16.47 16.46 -21.20
N PHE A 268 17.16 16.43 -20.05
CA PHE A 268 16.55 16.57 -18.73
C PHE A 268 16.22 18.04 -18.41
N THR A 269 15.29 18.64 -19.17
CA THR A 269 14.72 19.96 -18.88
C THR A 269 13.75 19.88 -17.70
N LYS A 270 13.25 21.02 -17.21
CA LYS A 270 12.19 21.05 -16.19
C LYS A 270 10.96 20.27 -16.71
N PRO A 271 10.50 19.22 -16.01
CA PRO A 271 9.32 18.46 -16.41
C PRO A 271 8.02 19.19 -16.04
N SER A 272 6.94 18.91 -16.76
CA SER A 272 5.59 19.35 -16.41
C SER A 272 4.98 18.50 -15.28
N ALA A 273 3.83 18.91 -14.72
CA ALA A 273 3.09 18.09 -13.77
C ALA A 273 2.70 16.71 -14.34
N VAL A 274 2.29 16.67 -15.61
CA VAL A 274 1.96 15.43 -16.33
C VAL A 274 3.17 14.51 -16.43
N ASP A 275 4.35 15.06 -16.76
CA ASP A 275 5.59 14.28 -16.83
C ASP A 275 5.98 13.71 -15.46
N ILE A 276 5.81 14.49 -14.38
CA ILE A 276 6.17 14.09 -13.02
C ILE A 276 5.25 13.01 -12.50
N PHE A 277 3.93 13.22 -12.54
CA PHE A 277 2.98 12.25 -12.00
C PHE A 277 2.92 10.98 -12.86
N GLY A 278 2.98 11.14 -14.19
CA GLY A 278 2.88 10.04 -15.14
C GLY A 278 4.18 9.26 -15.34
N CYS A 279 5.35 9.86 -15.06
CA CYS A 279 6.66 9.20 -15.21
C CYS A 279 6.92 8.60 -16.61
N ALA A 280 6.21 9.07 -17.65
CA ALA A 280 6.13 8.39 -18.95
C ALA A 280 6.39 9.31 -20.15
N SER A 281 6.63 10.60 -19.92
CA SER A 281 6.76 11.60 -20.99
C SER A 281 7.85 12.63 -20.69
N GLY A 282 8.13 13.44 -21.72
CA GLY A 282 9.02 14.57 -21.61
C GLY A 282 10.42 14.21 -21.08
N PRO A 283 10.99 15.05 -20.20
CA PRO A 283 12.30 14.82 -19.61
C PRO A 283 12.40 13.50 -18.81
N LEU A 284 11.28 12.95 -18.34
CA LEU A 284 11.23 11.78 -17.47
C LEU A 284 10.93 10.47 -18.23
N TYR A 285 10.86 10.52 -19.57
CA TYR A 285 10.36 9.47 -20.46
C TYR A 285 10.83 8.00 -20.28
N ASN A 286 11.81 7.55 -19.54
CA ASN A 286 12.31 6.15 -19.60
C ASN A 286 12.39 5.44 -21.01
N SER A 287 13.58 5.49 -21.62
CA SER A 287 13.91 4.83 -22.90
C SER A 287 14.09 3.30 -22.83
N GLY A 288 13.75 2.66 -21.70
CA GLY A 288 13.88 1.23 -21.49
C GLY A 288 15.13 0.88 -20.66
N ALA A 289 15.77 -0.24 -20.99
CA ALA A 289 16.85 -0.82 -20.20
C ALA A 289 18.22 -0.10 -20.32
N ASP A 290 18.24 1.14 -20.82
CA ASP A 290 19.47 1.91 -21.00
C ASP A 290 19.76 2.85 -19.82
N ALA A 291 20.96 3.43 -19.81
CA ALA A 291 21.39 4.32 -18.74
C ALA A 291 20.50 5.56 -18.59
N ARG A 292 20.00 6.10 -19.71
CA ARG A 292 19.11 7.26 -19.70
C ARG A 292 17.78 6.91 -19.06
N GLY A 293 17.23 5.75 -19.37
CA GLY A 293 16.01 5.23 -18.78
C GLY A 293 16.14 5.05 -17.27
N ALA A 294 17.24 4.44 -16.83
CA ALA A 294 17.55 4.30 -15.41
C ALA A 294 17.64 5.67 -14.70
N VAL A 295 18.40 6.63 -15.24
CA VAL A 295 18.53 7.98 -14.66
C VAL A 295 17.18 8.70 -14.62
N ALA A 296 16.37 8.60 -15.68
CA ALA A 296 15.05 9.21 -15.73
C ALA A 296 14.10 8.67 -14.65
N ALA A 297 14.10 7.35 -14.41
CA ALA A 297 13.30 6.75 -13.34
C ALA A 297 13.70 7.27 -11.95
N ARG A 298 15.02 7.42 -11.68
CA ARG A 298 15.51 7.95 -10.40
C ARG A 298 15.17 9.43 -10.22
N LEU A 299 15.27 10.22 -11.27
CA LEU A 299 14.86 11.64 -11.24
C LEU A 299 13.35 11.77 -11.02
N ALA A 300 12.54 10.96 -11.70
CA ALA A 300 11.10 10.96 -11.53
C ALA A 300 10.70 10.63 -10.08
N ALA A 301 11.33 9.61 -9.48
CA ALA A 301 11.12 9.26 -8.08
C ALA A 301 11.55 10.39 -7.12
N ALA A 302 12.73 10.97 -7.35
CA ALA A 302 13.25 12.05 -6.52
C ALA A 302 12.37 13.31 -6.56
N ILE A 303 11.82 13.66 -7.73
CA ILE A 303 10.92 14.81 -7.88
C ILE A 303 9.56 14.53 -7.23
N ASN A 304 8.95 13.36 -7.47
CA ASN A 304 7.69 12.97 -6.81
C ASN A 304 7.81 13.03 -5.28
N ARG A 305 8.95 12.60 -4.73
CA ARG A 305 9.26 12.60 -3.30
C ARG A 305 9.82 13.93 -2.79
N SER A 306 9.94 14.93 -3.65
CA SER A 306 10.57 16.22 -3.38
C SER A 306 11.95 16.10 -2.67
N SER A 307 12.75 15.08 -3.00
CA SER A 307 13.95 14.69 -2.25
C SER A 307 15.26 15.31 -2.75
N LEU A 308 15.23 16.13 -3.81
CA LEU A 308 16.45 16.69 -4.39
C LEU A 308 17.10 17.78 -3.52
N LEU A 309 16.31 18.52 -2.75
CA LEU A 309 16.80 19.66 -1.95
C LEU A 309 17.02 19.34 -0.46
N VAL A 310 16.75 18.10 -0.03
CA VAL A 310 17.03 17.68 1.36
C VAL A 310 18.52 17.39 1.56
N SER A 311 18.95 17.26 2.82
CA SER A 311 20.30 16.79 3.12
C SER A 311 20.56 15.42 2.48
N GLY A 312 21.68 15.29 1.76
CA GLY A 312 21.99 14.09 0.96
C GLY A 312 21.32 14.02 -0.42
N GLY A 313 20.39 14.93 -0.73
CA GLY A 313 19.61 14.95 -1.98
C GLY A 313 20.42 15.09 -3.27
N ASN A 314 21.69 15.51 -3.17
CA ASN A 314 22.64 15.55 -4.28
C ASN A 314 23.12 14.15 -4.73
N ASN A 315 22.75 13.08 -4.01
CA ASN A 315 23.05 11.70 -4.37
C ASN A 315 21.75 10.89 -4.37
N GLN A 316 21.25 10.55 -5.55
CA GLN A 316 19.98 9.84 -5.71
C GLN A 316 20.18 8.43 -6.29
N PRO A 317 19.44 7.42 -5.84
CA PRO A 317 18.54 7.45 -4.68
C PRO A 317 19.29 7.26 -3.34
N ASP A 318 20.59 6.94 -3.37
CA ASP A 318 21.31 6.39 -2.21
C ASP A 318 21.57 7.39 -1.05
N GLY A 319 21.46 8.70 -1.30
CA GLY A 319 21.71 9.74 -0.32
C GLY A 319 20.48 10.17 0.49
N VAL A 320 19.31 9.60 0.20
CA VAL A 320 18.04 9.95 0.85
C VAL A 320 17.34 8.72 1.41
N THR A 321 16.67 8.90 2.55
CA THR A 321 15.89 7.86 3.21
C THR A 321 14.41 8.20 3.20
N ALA A 322 13.55 7.21 3.44
CA ALA A 322 12.09 7.39 3.42
C ALA A 322 11.58 8.48 4.38
N SER A 323 12.27 8.71 5.51
CA SER A 323 11.92 9.78 6.45
C SER A 323 12.15 11.19 5.89
N GLN A 324 12.90 11.32 4.79
CA GLN A 324 13.20 12.57 4.12
C GLN A 324 12.35 12.79 2.87
N TYR A 325 11.45 11.86 2.54
CA TYR A 325 10.51 12.04 1.44
C TYR A 325 9.39 13.01 1.83
N TYR A 326 8.87 13.73 0.84
CA TYR A 326 7.69 14.60 0.95
C TYR A 326 7.82 15.73 1.99
N GLN A 327 9.05 16.19 2.24
CA GLN A 327 9.33 17.26 3.22
C GLN A 327 9.15 18.68 2.66
N ASP A 328 9.12 18.81 1.32
CA ASP A 328 8.87 20.10 0.68
C ASP A 328 7.35 20.37 0.61
N PRO A 329 6.90 21.62 0.80
CA PRO A 329 5.48 21.97 0.61
C PRO A 329 4.96 21.69 -0.80
N ILE A 330 5.83 21.63 -1.82
CA ILE A 330 5.48 21.23 -3.18
C ILE A 330 5.99 19.81 -3.40
N THR A 331 5.08 18.84 -3.36
CA THR A 331 5.41 17.42 -3.45
C THR A 331 4.22 16.61 -3.98
N ASN A 332 4.40 15.31 -4.24
CA ASN A 332 3.26 14.46 -4.58
C ASN A 332 2.45 14.13 -3.32
N HIS A 333 1.47 14.99 -2.97
CA HIS A 333 0.68 14.81 -1.75
C HIS A 333 -0.23 13.57 -1.79
N TYR A 334 -0.62 13.10 -2.97
CA TYR A 334 -1.26 11.79 -3.11
C TYR A 334 -0.34 10.68 -2.61
N ALA A 335 0.89 10.60 -3.12
CA ALA A 335 1.85 9.58 -2.70
C ALA A 335 2.25 9.72 -1.22
N ARG A 336 2.43 10.95 -0.72
CA ARG A 336 2.66 11.23 0.71
C ARG A 336 1.56 10.62 1.59
N LEU A 337 0.29 10.82 1.21
CA LEU A 337 -0.85 10.32 1.97
C LEU A 337 -1.01 8.80 1.81
N VAL A 338 -0.78 8.24 0.63
CA VAL A 338 -0.77 6.78 0.43
C VAL A 338 0.26 6.13 1.34
N HIS A 339 1.50 6.62 1.35
CA HIS A 339 2.58 6.07 2.20
C HIS A 339 2.38 6.30 3.70
N GLN A 340 1.49 7.20 4.10
CA GLN A 340 1.12 7.35 5.50
C GLN A 340 0.32 6.15 6.03
N TYR A 341 -0.42 5.45 5.14
CA TYR A 341 -1.31 4.34 5.53
C TYR A 341 -0.92 3.00 4.92
N ALA A 342 -0.33 2.99 3.73
CA ALA A 342 0.15 1.78 3.07
C ALA A 342 1.52 1.38 3.64
N SER A 343 1.63 0.15 4.15
CA SER A 343 2.93 -0.43 4.52
C SER A 343 3.72 -0.88 3.29
N ILE A 344 3.05 -1.12 2.16
CA ILE A 344 3.63 -1.61 0.91
C ILE A 344 2.70 -1.28 -0.28
N GLY A 345 3.26 -1.16 -1.49
CA GLY A 345 2.55 -0.84 -2.73
C GLY A 345 2.99 0.51 -3.32
N TYR A 346 2.96 0.63 -4.65
CA TYR A 346 3.40 1.83 -5.36
C TYR A 346 2.33 2.92 -5.41
N ALA A 347 2.69 4.15 -5.07
CA ALA A 347 1.82 5.31 -5.27
C ALA A 347 2.05 6.03 -6.61
N PHE A 348 3.16 5.76 -7.30
CA PHE A 348 3.49 6.28 -8.63
C PHE A 348 4.43 5.31 -9.39
N PRO A 349 4.59 5.43 -10.73
CA PRO A 349 5.21 4.36 -11.53
C PRO A 349 6.65 3.95 -11.19
N TYR A 350 7.45 4.86 -10.60
CA TYR A 350 8.84 4.60 -10.20
C TYR A 350 9.04 4.66 -8.69
N ASP A 351 8.02 4.31 -7.94
CA ASP A 351 8.08 4.28 -6.48
C ASP A 351 8.85 3.06 -5.95
N ASP A 352 9.26 2.17 -6.87
CA ASP A 352 10.21 1.07 -6.68
C ASP A 352 11.65 1.54 -6.52
N VAL A 353 11.97 2.73 -7.02
CA VAL A 353 13.29 3.32 -6.85
C VAL A 353 13.55 3.53 -5.37
N GLY A 354 14.62 2.95 -4.85
CA GLY A 354 15.08 3.12 -3.48
C GLY A 354 16.60 3.07 -3.41
N PRO A 355 17.22 3.45 -2.26
CA PRO A 355 18.63 3.25 -2.02
C PRO A 355 19.07 1.82 -2.37
N THR A 356 20.29 1.70 -2.87
CA THR A 356 20.87 0.42 -3.27
C THR A 356 20.83 -0.57 -2.11
N GLY A 357 20.22 -1.74 -2.35
CA GLY A 357 20.03 -2.78 -1.34
C GLY A 357 18.77 -2.63 -0.48
N GLN A 358 17.94 -1.61 -0.71
CA GLN A 358 16.61 -1.54 -0.09
C GLN A 358 15.77 -2.75 -0.52
N ALA A 359 15.02 -3.32 0.43
CA ALA A 359 14.03 -4.33 0.12
C ALA A 359 12.93 -3.78 -0.82
N PRO A 360 12.40 -4.60 -1.74
CA PRO A 360 11.29 -4.19 -2.60
C PRO A 360 10.07 -3.78 -1.77
N VAL A 361 9.37 -2.74 -2.25
CA VAL A 361 8.16 -2.19 -1.62
C VAL A 361 6.97 -2.16 -2.58
N ASP A 362 7.02 -2.93 -3.68
CA ASP A 362 6.02 -3.03 -4.76
C ASP A 362 4.65 -3.52 -4.32
N GLY A 363 4.56 -4.14 -3.16
CA GLY A 363 3.35 -4.86 -2.77
C GLY A 363 3.15 -6.11 -3.62
N HIS A 364 4.26 -6.75 -4.03
CA HIS A 364 4.21 -7.95 -4.85
C HIS A 364 4.41 -9.25 -4.05
N ILE A 365 3.95 -10.33 -4.66
CA ILE A 365 4.37 -11.71 -4.38
C ILE A 365 4.97 -12.29 -5.66
N GLN A 366 6.01 -13.10 -5.53
CA GLN A 366 6.59 -13.84 -6.66
C GLN A 366 6.96 -15.26 -6.28
N ASP A 367 6.43 -16.23 -7.00
CA ASP A 367 6.70 -17.66 -6.76
C ASP A 367 6.88 -18.42 -8.06
N GLY A 368 8.00 -19.14 -8.21
CA GLY A 368 8.28 -19.96 -9.39
C GLY A 368 7.46 -21.25 -9.47
N ALA A 369 6.93 -21.72 -8.34
CA ALA A 369 6.05 -22.89 -8.24
C ALA A 369 4.99 -22.69 -7.15
N PRO A 370 4.01 -21.78 -7.36
CA PRO A 370 2.95 -21.52 -6.41
C PRO A 370 2.04 -22.74 -6.26
N THR A 371 1.68 -23.07 -5.02
CA THR A 371 0.73 -24.15 -4.71
C THR A 371 -0.63 -23.62 -4.25
N SER A 372 -0.69 -22.36 -3.81
CA SER A 372 -1.95 -21.66 -3.55
C SER A 372 -1.76 -20.15 -3.64
N TRP A 373 -2.83 -19.46 -4.03
CA TRP A 373 -2.90 -18.01 -4.02
C TRP A 373 -4.27 -17.57 -3.48
N THR A 374 -4.29 -16.59 -2.59
CA THR A 374 -5.50 -16.01 -2.01
C THR A 374 -5.49 -14.52 -2.30
N VAL A 375 -6.63 -14.00 -2.79
CA VAL A 375 -6.88 -12.56 -2.92
C VAL A 375 -8.16 -12.24 -2.17
N SER A 376 -8.09 -11.25 -1.29
CA SER A 376 -9.17 -11.00 -0.35
C SER A 376 -9.54 -9.53 -0.32
N LEU A 377 -10.84 -9.25 -0.41
CA LEU A 377 -11.40 -7.91 -0.30
C LEU A 377 -11.68 -7.57 1.17
N GLY A 378 -11.13 -6.46 1.67
CA GLY A 378 -11.38 -5.95 3.02
C GLY A 378 -10.11 -5.71 3.84
N ALA A 379 -10.20 -4.80 4.82
CA ALA A 379 -9.07 -4.36 5.65
C ALA A 379 -8.55 -5.41 6.66
N GLY A 380 -9.23 -6.56 6.80
CA GLY A 380 -8.87 -7.64 7.73
C GLY A 380 -8.30 -8.90 7.07
N ALA A 381 -7.84 -8.80 5.83
CA ALA A 381 -7.73 -9.99 4.98
C ALA A 381 -6.31 -10.57 4.78
N GLY A 382 -5.33 -10.07 5.55
CA GLY A 382 -3.91 -10.40 5.42
C GLY A 382 -3.37 -11.59 6.21
N SER A 383 -4.19 -12.49 6.80
CA SER A 383 -3.65 -13.69 7.47
C SER A 383 -4.09 -14.97 6.75
N GLY A 384 -3.38 -15.30 5.67
CA GLY A 384 -3.44 -16.62 5.07
C GLY A 384 -2.65 -17.64 5.89
N THR A 385 -3.23 -18.20 6.93
CA THR A 385 -2.90 -19.56 7.40
C THR A 385 -4.20 -20.30 7.68
N GLY A 386 -4.38 -21.42 6.97
CA GLY A 386 -5.47 -22.34 7.23
C GLY A 386 -5.40 -22.86 8.66
N GLY A 387 -6.41 -22.51 9.45
CA GLY A 387 -6.67 -23.06 10.76
C GLY A 387 -8.15 -22.84 11.07
N THR A 388 -8.93 -23.90 10.98
CA THR A 388 -10.32 -23.94 11.42
C THR A 388 -10.44 -23.48 12.88
N GLY A 389 -11.24 -22.44 13.13
CA GLY A 389 -11.79 -22.11 14.46
C GLY A 389 -11.39 -20.74 15.00
N GLY A 390 -12.36 -19.82 15.07
CA GLY A 390 -12.25 -18.57 15.85
C GLY A 390 -12.90 -17.36 15.19
N THR A 391 -14.23 -17.32 15.18
CA THR A 391 -15.02 -16.10 14.93
C THR A 391 -14.65 -14.99 15.91
N GLY A 392 -14.21 -13.83 15.42
CA GLY A 392 -13.92 -12.69 16.29
C GLY A 392 -13.83 -11.36 15.53
N THR A 393 -14.88 -10.56 15.66
CA THR A 393 -15.13 -9.24 15.03
C THR A 393 -14.28 -8.10 15.61
N GLY A 394 -12.96 -8.25 15.65
CA GLY A 394 -12.05 -7.37 16.39
C GLY A 394 -10.97 -6.63 15.59
N THR A 395 -10.46 -5.51 16.11
CA THR A 395 -9.28 -4.78 15.58
C THR A 395 -8.05 -5.67 15.66
N SER A 396 -7.29 -5.83 14.57
CA SER A 396 -6.09 -6.69 14.59
C SER A 396 -5.05 -6.18 15.59
N ALA A 397 -4.56 -7.08 16.46
CA ALA A 397 -3.43 -6.80 17.35
C ALA A 397 -2.17 -6.40 16.58
N TYR A 398 -2.03 -6.89 15.35
CA TYR A 398 -0.84 -6.66 14.51
C TYR A 398 -0.91 -5.39 13.67
N SER A 399 -1.99 -4.63 13.79
CA SER A 399 -2.09 -3.29 13.20
C SER A 399 -1.60 -2.22 14.18
N THR A 400 -1.21 -1.05 13.67
CA THR A 400 -0.95 0.11 14.52
C THR A 400 -2.26 0.64 15.10
N ILE A 401 -2.39 0.56 16.42
CA ILE A 401 -3.55 1.04 17.19
C ILE A 401 -3.18 2.39 17.81
N ARG A 402 -3.90 3.44 17.45
CA ARG A 402 -3.73 4.77 18.05
C ARG A 402 -4.14 4.71 19.51
N ALA A 403 -3.30 5.23 20.41
CA ALA A 403 -3.67 5.24 21.82
C ALA A 403 -4.90 6.12 22.07
N SER A 404 -5.05 7.20 21.30
CA SER A 404 -6.20 8.11 21.34
C SER A 404 -7.51 7.50 20.83
N SER A 405 -7.48 6.29 20.23
CA SER A 405 -8.70 5.57 19.83
C SER A 405 -9.20 4.60 20.91
N TYR A 406 -8.93 4.88 22.19
CA TYR A 406 -9.40 4.05 23.29
C TYR A 406 -10.93 3.97 23.32
N ALA A 407 -11.45 2.80 23.68
CA ALA A 407 -12.89 2.56 23.91
C ALA A 407 -13.33 2.91 25.34
N GLY A 408 -12.38 3.05 26.26
CA GLY A 408 -12.60 3.52 27.62
C GLY A 408 -11.27 3.92 28.26
N GLN A 409 -11.33 4.77 29.28
CA GLN A 409 -10.14 5.23 29.99
C GLN A 409 -10.43 5.60 31.44
N SER A 410 -9.38 5.73 32.25
CA SER A 410 -9.41 6.43 33.53
C SER A 410 -8.18 7.33 33.67
N GLY A 411 -8.41 8.59 34.03
CA GLY A 411 -7.40 9.57 34.45
C GLY A 411 -6.55 10.21 33.35
N VAL A 412 -6.71 9.84 32.08
CA VAL A 412 -5.86 10.34 30.98
C VAL A 412 -6.51 11.50 30.21
N GLN A 413 -5.71 12.21 29.41
CA GLN A 413 -6.22 13.19 28.43
C GLN A 413 -5.54 13.02 27.08
N THR A 414 -6.19 13.49 26.01
CA THR A 414 -5.61 13.55 24.67
C THR A 414 -5.03 14.93 24.39
N GLU A 415 -3.86 14.99 23.74
CA GLU A 415 -3.27 16.23 23.25
C GLU A 415 -2.74 16.10 21.82
N THR A 416 -2.55 17.24 21.15
CA THR A 416 -2.01 17.25 19.79
C THR A 416 -0.57 16.78 19.81
N THR A 417 -0.28 15.73 19.05
CA THR A 417 1.07 15.18 18.98
C THR A 417 1.93 15.91 17.96
N THR A 418 3.20 16.12 18.28
CA THR A 418 4.22 16.55 17.32
C THR A 418 4.97 15.36 16.70
N ASP A 419 4.56 14.13 16.96
CA ASP A 419 5.15 12.95 16.33
C ASP A 419 4.91 12.97 14.81
N SER A 420 5.77 12.26 14.09
CA SER A 420 5.56 11.97 12.68
C SER A 420 4.17 11.34 12.45
N GLY A 421 3.41 11.91 11.52
CA GLY A 421 2.03 11.49 11.23
C GLY A 421 0.93 12.22 12.00
N GLY A 422 1.28 13.12 12.94
CA GLY A 422 0.34 14.02 13.62
C GLY A 422 -0.82 13.32 14.34
N GLY A 423 -1.88 14.09 14.60
CA GLY A 423 -3.10 13.63 15.28
C GLY A 423 -3.09 13.92 16.78
N GLN A 424 -3.66 12.99 17.56
CA GLN A 424 -3.74 13.09 19.02
C GLN A 424 -2.94 11.94 19.65
N ASP A 425 -2.11 12.24 20.65
CA ASP A 425 -1.57 11.25 21.58
C ASP A 425 -2.38 11.23 22.89
N VAL A 426 -2.02 10.34 23.81
CA VAL A 426 -2.60 10.28 25.15
C VAL A 426 -1.51 10.56 26.18
N GLY A 427 -1.75 11.53 27.05
CA GLY A 427 -0.85 11.98 28.10
C GLY A 427 -1.55 12.22 29.42
N TYR A 428 -0.86 12.93 30.32
CA TYR A 428 -1.26 13.14 31.72
C TYR A 428 -1.44 11.82 32.49
N ILE A 429 -0.52 10.87 32.22
CA ILE A 429 -0.64 9.49 32.68
C ILE A 429 0.20 9.27 33.94
N SER A 430 -0.47 8.86 35.00
CA SER A 430 0.10 8.55 36.32
C SER A 430 -0.33 7.16 36.81
N ASN A 431 0.18 6.75 37.98
CA ASN A 431 -0.13 5.46 38.58
C ASN A 431 -1.64 5.29 38.85
N GLY A 432 -2.21 4.21 38.31
CA GLY A 432 -3.62 3.84 38.47
C GLY A 432 -4.47 4.15 37.24
N ASP A 433 -3.95 4.92 36.30
CA ASP A 433 -4.63 5.25 35.05
C ASP A 433 -4.65 4.04 34.11
N TRP A 434 -5.60 4.03 33.17
CA TRP A 434 -5.67 2.98 32.17
C TRP A 434 -6.37 3.39 30.88
N LEU A 435 -6.06 2.67 29.82
CA LEU A 435 -6.73 2.70 28.52
C LEU A 435 -7.31 1.33 28.21
N LYS A 436 -8.51 1.29 27.64
CA LYS A 436 -9.18 0.08 27.14
C LYS A 436 -9.32 0.13 25.63
N PHE A 437 -8.98 -0.96 24.94
CA PHE A 437 -9.19 -1.18 23.52
C PHE A 437 -10.06 -2.42 23.35
N SER A 438 -11.25 -2.24 22.77
CA SER A 438 -12.22 -3.32 22.68
C SER A 438 -11.94 -4.26 21.53
N SER A 439 -12.14 -5.56 21.77
CA SER A 439 -12.08 -6.61 20.75
C SER A 439 -10.78 -6.57 19.94
N VAL A 440 -9.62 -6.60 20.57
CA VAL A 440 -8.34 -6.75 19.88
C VAL A 440 -8.11 -8.21 19.54
N ASN A 441 -7.89 -8.50 18.25
CA ASN A 441 -7.77 -9.85 17.71
C ASN A 441 -6.30 -10.24 17.50
N PHE A 442 -5.82 -11.18 18.31
CA PHE A 442 -4.47 -11.75 18.27
C PHE A 442 -4.35 -12.95 17.31
N GLY A 443 -5.46 -13.42 16.73
CA GLY A 443 -5.45 -14.59 15.85
C GLY A 443 -5.09 -15.89 16.59
N SER A 444 -4.68 -16.92 15.85
CA SER A 444 -4.37 -18.25 16.41
C SER A 444 -2.94 -18.39 16.93
N SER A 445 -2.06 -17.43 16.62
CA SER A 445 -0.67 -17.42 17.05
C SER A 445 -0.44 -16.26 18.01
N SER A 446 0.35 -16.50 19.06
CA SER A 446 0.73 -15.43 19.97
C SER A 446 1.77 -14.53 19.31
N PRO A 447 1.72 -13.21 19.51
CA PRO A 447 2.82 -12.32 19.13
C PRO A 447 4.06 -12.66 19.95
N ASN A 448 5.22 -12.20 19.46
CA ASN A 448 6.50 -12.30 20.15
C ASN A 448 6.86 -10.99 20.86
N GLN A 449 6.36 -9.85 20.37
CA GLN A 449 6.60 -8.54 20.96
C GLN A 449 5.35 -7.67 21.02
N PHE A 450 5.33 -6.78 22.01
CA PHE A 450 4.51 -5.58 22.06
C PHE A 450 5.40 -4.38 21.76
N VAL A 451 4.92 -3.43 20.97
CA VAL A 451 5.67 -2.24 20.58
C VAL A 451 4.81 -1.01 20.82
N ALA A 452 5.37 0.01 21.47
CA ALA A 452 4.67 1.27 21.71
C ALA A 452 5.51 2.49 21.34
N ARG A 453 4.85 3.56 20.88
CA ARG A 453 5.44 4.85 20.56
C ARG A 453 5.22 5.81 21.71
N LEU A 454 6.31 6.10 22.42
CA LEU A 454 6.30 6.71 23.74
C LEU A 454 7.16 7.98 23.80
N ALA A 455 6.76 8.94 24.62
CA ALA A 455 7.53 10.14 24.96
C ALA A 455 7.39 10.43 26.47
N SER A 456 8.42 11.03 27.07
CA SER A 456 8.39 11.40 28.49
C SER A 456 9.29 12.59 28.77
N GLY A 457 8.69 13.64 29.34
CA GLY A 457 9.39 14.80 29.89
C GLY A 457 9.50 14.78 31.41
N ALA A 458 9.29 13.61 32.04
CA ALA A 458 9.18 13.50 33.49
C ALA A 458 10.47 13.92 34.23
N ALA A 459 10.34 14.44 35.45
CA ALA A 459 11.52 14.82 36.25
C ALA A 459 12.41 13.60 36.60
N ALA A 460 13.67 13.84 36.94
CA ALA A 460 14.57 12.78 37.38
C ALA A 460 14.00 12.02 38.58
N GLY A 461 14.01 10.68 38.52
CA GLY A 461 13.41 9.81 39.55
C GLY A 461 11.93 9.51 39.34
N ILE A 462 11.28 10.08 38.32
CA ILE A 462 9.91 9.74 37.92
C ILE A 462 9.95 8.74 36.76
N SER A 463 9.34 7.58 36.98
CA SER A 463 9.19 6.52 35.98
C SER A 463 7.95 5.67 36.28
N GLY A 464 7.59 4.82 35.34
CA GLY A 464 6.51 3.87 35.52
C GLY A 464 6.53 2.76 34.48
N ALA A 465 5.54 1.88 34.59
CA ALA A 465 5.35 0.75 33.72
C ALA A 465 4.04 0.89 32.94
N ILE A 466 4.08 0.57 31.64
CA ILE A 466 2.91 0.32 30.82
C ILE A 466 2.66 -1.19 30.81
N GLN A 467 1.66 -1.64 31.55
CA GLN A 467 1.30 -3.06 31.63
C GLN A 467 0.21 -3.38 30.61
N VAL A 468 0.48 -4.31 29.71
CA VAL A 468 -0.51 -4.80 28.75
C VAL A 468 -1.25 -5.98 29.37
N ARG A 469 -2.55 -5.82 29.59
CA ARG A 469 -3.41 -6.81 30.25
C ARG A 469 -4.61 -7.18 29.39
N LEU A 470 -5.04 -8.43 29.49
CA LEU A 470 -6.20 -8.93 28.74
C LEU A 470 -7.48 -8.95 29.60
N ASP A 471 -8.59 -8.58 28.99
CA ASP A 471 -9.99 -8.62 29.43
C ASP A 471 -10.38 -7.75 30.64
N SER A 472 -9.44 -7.36 31.49
CA SER A 472 -9.65 -6.38 32.57
C SER A 472 -8.36 -5.72 33.03
N THR A 473 -8.47 -4.63 33.80
CA THR A 473 -7.32 -3.97 34.44
C THR A 473 -6.56 -4.86 35.43
N GLY A 474 -7.19 -5.94 35.93
CA GLY A 474 -6.56 -6.95 36.78
C GLY A 474 -6.23 -8.27 36.05
N GLY A 475 -6.48 -8.35 34.74
CA GLY A 475 -6.34 -9.59 33.97
C GLY A 475 -4.89 -9.96 33.67
N THR A 476 -4.70 -11.05 32.92
CA THR A 476 -3.37 -11.60 32.59
C THR A 476 -2.49 -10.54 31.95
N LYS A 477 -1.33 -10.27 32.57
CA LYS A 477 -0.31 -9.39 32.00
C LYS A 477 0.45 -10.14 30.92
N VAL A 478 0.41 -9.64 29.69
CA VAL A 478 1.00 -10.28 28.51
C VAL A 478 2.25 -9.57 27.99
N ALA A 479 2.43 -8.29 28.31
CA ALA A 479 3.67 -7.54 28.08
C ALA A 479 3.80 -6.39 29.08
N GLU A 480 5.00 -5.84 29.22
CA GLU A 480 5.29 -4.68 30.07
C GLU A 480 6.45 -3.87 29.49
N ILE A 481 6.29 -2.54 29.42
CA ILE A 481 7.37 -1.61 29.12
C ILE A 481 7.60 -0.74 30.35
N ASP A 482 8.81 -0.77 30.90
CA ASP A 482 9.26 0.25 31.84
C ASP A 482 9.74 1.47 31.06
N PHE A 483 9.24 2.65 31.43
CA PHE A 483 9.56 3.89 30.72
C PHE A 483 9.82 5.04 31.69
N ALA A 484 10.79 5.86 31.31
CA ALA A 484 11.24 7.03 32.07
C ALA A 484 11.55 8.18 31.09
N ASN A 485 11.95 9.32 31.64
CA ASN A 485 12.31 10.52 30.88
C ASN A 485 13.24 10.20 29.71
N ASN A 486 12.85 10.63 28.51
CA ASN A 486 13.63 10.50 27.29
C ASN A 486 13.92 11.84 26.60
N GLY A 487 13.74 12.96 27.29
CA GLY A 487 14.12 14.29 26.82
C GLY A 487 12.95 15.19 26.43
N GLY A 488 11.69 14.80 26.66
CA GLY A 488 10.53 15.69 26.50
C GLY A 488 9.21 14.97 26.26
N TRP A 489 8.09 15.64 26.60
CA TRP A 489 6.73 15.11 26.46
C TRP A 489 6.30 14.81 25.02
N GLN A 490 7.03 15.38 24.06
CA GLN A 490 6.79 15.21 22.64
C GLN A 490 8.06 14.72 21.91
N ASN A 491 9.03 14.16 22.66
CA ASN A 491 10.20 13.51 22.09
C ASN A 491 9.93 12.01 21.90
N TRP A 492 9.52 11.62 20.69
CA TRP A 492 8.94 10.30 20.44
C TRP A 492 9.96 9.23 20.10
N GLN A 493 9.89 8.09 20.80
CA GLN A 493 10.66 6.88 20.50
C GLN A 493 9.78 5.63 20.46
N THR A 494 10.20 4.64 19.69
CA THR A 494 9.49 3.36 19.56
C THR A 494 10.18 2.32 20.44
N VAL A 495 9.45 1.75 21.40
CA VAL A 495 9.98 0.87 22.43
C VAL A 495 9.33 -0.51 22.33
N PRO A 496 10.11 -1.57 22.11
CA PRO A 496 9.61 -2.94 22.15
C PRO A 496 9.65 -3.53 23.57
N ALA A 497 8.76 -4.47 23.85
CA ALA A 497 8.79 -5.39 24.98
C ALA A 497 8.48 -6.81 24.51
N ASN A 498 9.15 -7.79 25.12
CA ASN A 498 8.85 -9.19 24.86
C ASN A 498 7.52 -9.59 25.50
N MET A 499 6.81 -10.52 24.87
CA MET A 499 5.63 -11.12 25.46
C MET A 499 6.03 -12.00 26.66
N VAL A 500 5.36 -11.81 27.80
CA VAL A 500 5.58 -12.59 29.04
C VAL A 500 4.50 -13.64 29.27
N ALA A 501 3.43 -13.63 28.47
CA ALA A 501 2.40 -14.65 28.41
C ALA A 501 1.79 -14.71 27.00
N SER A 502 1.19 -15.84 26.64
CA SER A 502 0.54 -16.01 25.34
C SER A 502 -0.75 -15.20 25.23
N ALA A 503 -0.96 -14.55 24.09
CA ALA A 503 -2.20 -13.89 23.74
C ALA A 503 -2.70 -14.43 22.39
N THR A 504 -3.84 -15.13 22.36
CA THR A 504 -4.46 -15.64 21.14
C THR A 504 -5.97 -15.42 21.21
N GLY A 505 -6.67 -15.38 20.09
CA GLY A 505 -8.10 -15.06 20.04
C GLY A 505 -8.37 -13.56 20.17
N VAL A 506 -9.61 -13.22 20.56
CA VAL A 506 -10.05 -11.83 20.69
C VAL A 506 -10.19 -11.47 22.17
N HIS A 507 -9.59 -10.36 22.57
CA HIS A 507 -9.59 -9.87 23.94
C HIS A 507 -9.88 -8.37 23.99
N ASP A 508 -10.47 -7.89 25.08
CA ASP A 508 -10.34 -6.47 25.39
C ASP A 508 -8.90 -6.24 25.91
N VAL A 509 -8.14 -5.34 25.30
CA VAL A 509 -6.77 -5.02 25.73
C VAL A 509 -6.79 -3.80 26.63
N TYR A 510 -6.13 -3.90 27.78
CA TYR A 510 -5.93 -2.81 28.72
C TYR A 510 -4.46 -2.43 28.76
N LEU A 511 -4.18 -1.13 28.64
CA LEU A 511 -2.90 -0.57 29.06
C LEU A 511 -3.10 0.00 30.45
N VAL A 512 -2.47 -0.60 31.45
CA VAL A 512 -2.56 -0.18 32.86
C VAL A 512 -1.26 0.45 33.27
N PHE A 513 -1.32 1.67 33.79
CA PHE A 513 -0.16 2.46 34.14
C PHE A 513 0.14 2.33 35.62
N ALA A 514 1.37 1.94 35.95
CA ALA A 514 1.81 1.70 37.33
C ALA A 514 3.14 2.42 37.60
N GLY A 515 3.43 2.72 38.87
CA GLY A 515 4.69 3.34 39.28
C GLY A 515 4.46 4.69 39.93
N SER A 516 4.96 5.77 39.32
CA SER A 516 4.90 7.11 39.90
C SER A 516 3.49 7.69 39.98
N THR A 517 3.19 8.41 41.06
CA THR A 517 1.96 9.21 41.22
C THR A 517 2.01 10.55 40.49
N SER A 518 3.15 10.89 39.87
CA SER A 518 3.27 12.02 38.94
C SER A 518 3.26 11.51 37.50
N ASP A 519 2.80 12.35 36.58
CA ASP A 519 2.78 12.03 35.15
C ASP A 519 4.16 11.55 34.68
N PHE A 520 4.19 10.42 33.97
CA PHE A 520 5.45 9.80 33.58
C PHE A 520 5.57 9.43 32.10
N VAL A 521 4.48 9.39 31.33
CA VAL A 521 4.53 8.97 29.92
C VAL A 521 3.40 9.57 29.08
N ASN A 522 3.71 9.84 27.81
CA ASN A 522 2.74 10.00 26.73
C ASN A 522 2.86 8.81 25.76
N ILE A 523 1.73 8.38 25.19
CA ILE A 523 1.67 7.29 24.21
C ILE A 523 0.89 7.72 22.96
N ASN A 524 1.50 7.56 21.78
CA ASN A 524 0.86 7.90 20.50
C ASN A 524 0.15 6.68 19.89
N TRP A 525 0.83 5.55 19.81
CA TRP A 525 0.28 4.30 19.25
C TRP A 525 0.99 3.07 19.83
N PHE A 526 0.39 1.90 19.65
CA PHE A 526 1.01 0.60 19.92
C PHE A 526 0.62 -0.44 18.86
N SER A 527 1.37 -1.54 18.80
CA SER A 527 1.07 -2.71 17.97
C SER A 527 1.70 -3.97 18.57
N PHE A 528 1.24 -5.14 18.15
CA PHE A 528 1.90 -6.41 18.43
C PHE A 528 2.61 -6.93 17.18
N THR A 529 3.73 -7.61 17.33
CA THR A 529 4.48 -8.18 16.22
C THR A 529 4.86 -9.63 16.48
N SER A 530 4.84 -10.44 15.43
CA SER A 530 5.35 -11.81 15.42
C SER A 530 6.85 -11.85 15.17
#